data_AF-A0A0T6BIK2-F1
#
_entry.id   AF-A0A0T6BIK2-F1
#
_cell.length_a   1.000
_cell.length_b   1.000
_cell.length_c   1.000
_cell.angle_alpha   90.00
_cell.angle_beta   90.00
_cell.angle_gamma   90.00
#
_symmetry.space_group_name_H-M   'P 1'
#
loop_
_entity.id
_entity.type
_entity.pdbx_description
1 polymer ?
#
loop_
_entity_poly.entity_id
_entity_poly.type
_entity_poly.pdbx_seq_one_letter_code
_entity_poly.pdbx_strand_id
1 'polypeptide(L)' 'MRLRLKELLEEHGYEQKEIAEELELSTRAVSELCSGKTKRYPKETLEKIIDKFNITDMNELFEVQDSIK' A
#
# COMPACT_ATOMS: atom_id res chain seq x y z
N MET A 1 0.74 6.75 -11.58
CA MET A 1 0.30 6.72 -10.17
C MET A 1 0.77 5.42 -9.55
N ARG A 2 1.39 5.47 -8.37
CA ARG A 2 1.90 4.31 -7.64
C ARG A 2 1.40 4.36 -6.20
N LEU A 3 0.98 3.22 -5.65
CA LEU A 3 0.67 3.05 -4.24
C LEU A 3 1.95 3.11 -3.39
N ARG A 4 1.93 3.91 -2.33
CA ARG A 4 3.06 4.12 -1.40
C ARG A 4 3.07 3.14 -0.21
N LEU A 5 2.55 1.93 -0.40
CA LEU A 5 2.38 0.99 0.72
C LEU A 5 3.73 0.63 1.36
N LYS A 6 4.78 0.47 0.56
CA LYS A 6 6.12 0.14 1.07
C LYS A 6 6.63 1.23 2.01
N GLU A 7 6.50 2.49 1.59
CA GLU A 7 6.91 3.65 2.37
C GLU A 7 6.11 3.75 3.67
N LEU A 8 4.78 3.55 3.61
CA LEU A 8 3.93 3.54 4.81
C LEU A 8 4.37 2.46 5.81
N LEU A 9 4.78 1.28 5.34
CA LEU A 9 5.30 0.23 6.23
C LEU A 9 6.59 0.64 6.91
N GLU A 10 7.54 1.19 6.15
CA GLU A 10 8.84 1.62 6.66
C GLU A 10 8.71 2.78 7.67
N GLU A 11 7.85 3.76 7.38
CA GLU A 11 7.57 4.92 8.25
C GLU A 11 6.96 4.51 9.60
N HIS A 12 6.18 3.42 9.62
CA HIS A 12 5.50 2.92 10.82
C HIS A 12 6.18 1.70 11.46
N GLY A 13 7.31 1.24 10.91
CA GLY A 13 8.07 0.10 11.44
C GLY A 13 7.38 -1.24 11.29
N TYR A 14 6.56 -1.43 10.25
CA TYR A 14 5.86 -2.69 9.98
C TYR A 14 6.62 -3.59 9.01
N GLU A 15 6.63 -4.89 9.29
CA GLU A 15 7.00 -5.92 8.33
C GLU A 15 5.81 -6.28 7.43
N GLN A 16 6.09 -6.67 6.17
CA GLN A 16 5.04 -7.06 5.22
C GLN A 16 4.18 -8.22 5.72
N LYS A 17 4.76 -9.13 6.52
CA LYS A 17 4.04 -10.27 7.10
C LYS A 17 3.01 -9.82 8.13
N GLU A 18 3.38 -8.88 9.00
CA GLU A 18 2.49 -8.35 10.05
C GLU A 18 1.29 -7.67 9.40
N ILE A 19 1.53 -6.85 8.38
CA ILE A 19 0.46 -6.15 7.65
C ILE A 19 -0.43 -7.10 6.84
N ALA A 20 0.12 -8.17 6.30
CA ALA A 20 -0.69 -9.19 5.65
C ALA A 20 -1.69 -9.82 6.64
N GLU A 21 -1.23 -10.14 7.85
CA GLU A 21 -2.08 -10.69 8.91
C GLU A 21 -3.12 -9.66 9.39
N GLU A 22 -2.71 -8.42 9.67
CA GLU A 22 -3.59 -7.36 10.16
C GLU A 22 -4.66 -6.91 9.15
N LEU A 23 -4.32 -6.87 7.86
CA LEU A 23 -5.27 -6.50 6.80
C LEU A 23 -6.03 -7.71 6.23
N GLU A 24 -5.79 -8.92 6.74
CA GLU A 24 -6.34 -10.17 6.23
C GLU A 24 -6.07 -10.35 4.71
N LEU A 25 -4.85 -10.03 4.30
CA LEU A 25 -4.37 -10.18 2.93
C LEU A 25 -3.34 -11.31 2.87
N SER A 26 -3.15 -11.90 1.69
CA SER A 26 -2.00 -12.81 1.52
C SER A 26 -0.69 -12.02 1.53
N THR A 27 0.38 -12.60 2.06
CA THR A 27 1.73 -12.02 2.00
C THR A 27 2.16 -11.74 0.56
N ARG A 28 1.71 -12.57 -0.39
CA ARG A 28 1.91 -12.33 -1.83
C ARG A 28 1.23 -11.03 -2.28
N ALA A 29 -0.02 -10.81 -1.91
CA ALA A 29 -0.74 -9.60 -2.28
C ALA A 29 -0.07 -8.35 -1.70
N VAL A 30 0.35 -8.39 -0.43
CA VAL A 30 1.10 -7.28 0.19
C VAL A 30 2.42 -7.03 -0.55
N SER A 31 3.15 -8.08 -0.90
CA SER A 31 4.40 -7.96 -1.67
C SER A 31 4.17 -7.37 -3.07
N GLU A 32 3.11 -7.77 -3.77
CA GLU A 32 2.73 -7.19 -5.06
C GLU A 32 2.37 -5.70 -4.93
N LEU A 33 1.61 -5.32 -3.89
CA LEU A 33 1.28 -3.92 -3.58
C LEU A 33 2.54 -3.10 -3.29
N CYS A 34 3.47 -3.61 -2.47
CA CYS A 34 4.74 -2.95 -2.15
C CYS A 34 5.68 -2.83 -3.36
N SER A 35 5.56 -3.72 -4.35
CA SER A 35 6.42 -3.70 -5.53
C SER A 35 6.18 -2.51 -6.47
N GLY A 36 5.04 -1.82 -6.33
CA GLY A 36 4.60 -0.74 -7.22
C GLY A 36 4.19 -1.20 -8.62
N LYS A 37 4.21 -2.52 -8.91
CA LYS A 37 3.85 -3.08 -10.24
C LYS A 37 2.35 -3.36 -10.40
N THR A 38 1.57 -3.23 -9.32
CA THR A 38 0.13 -3.50 -9.30
C THR A 38 -0.62 -2.51 -10.18
N LYS A 39 -1.45 -3.03 -11.09
CA LYS A 39 -2.29 -2.23 -12.00
C LYS A 39 -3.71 -1.97 -11.49
N ARG A 40 -4.16 -2.77 -10.51
CA ARG A 40 -5.53 -2.72 -9.99
C ARG A 40 -5.48 -2.77 -8.48
N TYR A 41 -6.17 -1.84 -7.84
CA TYR A 41 -6.32 -1.81 -6.40
C TYR A 41 -7.79 -2.10 -6.09
N PRO A 42 -8.13 -3.27 -5.53
CA PRO A 42 -9.48 -3.51 -5.04
C PRO A 42 -9.86 -2.42 -4.02
N LYS A 43 -11.09 -1.91 -4.10
CA LYS A 43 -11.57 -0.84 -3.21
C LYS A 43 -11.41 -1.23 -1.74
N GLU A 44 -11.82 -2.44 -1.38
CA GLU A 44 -11.70 -2.98 -0.02
C GLU A 44 -10.26 -2.99 0.49
N THR A 45 -9.29 -3.35 -0.37
CA THR A 45 -7.86 -3.31 -0.02
C THR A 45 -7.40 -1.87 0.27
N LEU A 46 -7.87 -0.90 -0.51
CA LEU A 46 -7.55 0.51 -0.26
C LEU A 46 -8.18 1.00 1.04
N GLU A 47 -9.45 0.69 1.30
CA GLU A 47 -10.14 1.05 2.55
C GLU A 47 -9.40 0.49 3.77
N LYS A 48 -9.01 -0.80 3.73
CA LYS A 48 -8.20 -1.43 4.79
C LYS A 48 -6.88 -0.70 5.05
N ILE A 49 -6.17 -0.27 4.00
CA ILE A 49 -4.91 0.49 4.13
C ILE A 49 -5.19 1.90 4.68
N ILE A 50 -6.22 2.59 4.18
CA ILE A 50 -6.61 3.93 4.62
C ILE A 50 -6.92 3.91 6.12
N ASP A 51 -7.73 2.95 6.57
CA ASP A 51 -8.12 2.82 7.98
C ASP A 51 -6.91 2.47 8.86
N LYS A 52 -6.06 1.53 8.42
CA LYS A 52 -4.86 1.10 9.16
C LYS A 52 -3.86 2.23 9.42
N PHE A 53 -3.65 3.08 8.42
CA PHE A 53 -2.68 4.19 8.51
C PHE A 53 -3.34 5.54 8.82
N ASN A 54 -4.65 5.56 9.10
CA ASN A 54 -5.43 6.75 9.37
C ASN A 54 -5.22 7.85 8.31
N ILE A 55 -5.24 7.45 7.04
CA ILE A 55 -4.96 8.35 5.91
C ILE A 55 -6.13 9.29 5.68
N THR A 56 -5.86 10.59 5.61
CA THR A 56 -6.88 11.62 5.34
C THR A 56 -6.61 12.41 4.06
N ASP A 57 -5.39 12.32 3.52
CA ASP A 57 -5.00 12.87 2.22
C ASP A 57 -4.55 11.75 1.28
N MET A 58 -5.11 11.68 0.08
CA MET A 58 -4.74 10.69 -0.93
C MET A 58 -3.27 10.79 -1.38
N ASN A 59 -2.60 11.92 -1.17
CA ASN A 59 -1.16 12.08 -1.43
C ASN A 59 -0.29 11.29 -0.43
N GLU A 60 -0.82 10.93 0.74
CA GLU A 60 -0.17 10.02 1.69
C GLU A 60 -0.17 8.59 1.14
N LEU A 61 -1.24 8.20 0.43
CA LEU A 61 -1.44 6.85 -0.10
C LEU A 61 -0.83 6.64 -1.50
N PHE A 62 -0.93 7.65 -2.37
CA PHE A 62 -0.48 7.55 -3.76
C PHE A 62 0.49 8.66 -4.12
N GLU A 63 1.40 8.33 -5.03
CA GLU A 63 2.22 9.31 -5.72
C GLU A 63 2.00 9.27 -7.23
N VAL A 64 2.20 10.42 -7.87
CA VAL A 64 2.29 10.50 -9.33
C VAL A 64 3.74 10.21 -9.73
N GLN A 65 3.97 9.10 -10.42
CA GLN A 65 5.23 8.83 -11.10
C GLN A 65 5.11 9.22 -12.57
N ASP A 66 6.00 10.10 -13.01
CA ASP A 66 6.17 10.40 -14.42
C ASP A 66 6.79 9.21 -15.15
N SER A 67 6.20 8.88 -16.29
CA SER A 67 6.71 7.84 -17.19
C SER A 67 7.81 8.40 -18.09
N ILE A 68 8.83 9.06 -17.52
CA ILE A 68 9.99 9.50 -18.31
C ILE A 68 11.02 8.38 -18.25
N LYS A 69 11.05 7.60 -19.33
CA LYS A 69 12.23 6.86 -19.80
C LYS A 69 12.66 7.47 -21.12
#